data_AF-A0A934PEH3-F1
#
_entry.id   AF-A0A934PEH3-F1
#
_cell.length_a   1.000
_cell.length_b   1.000
_cell.length_c   1.000
_cell.angle_alpha   90.00
_cell.angle_beta   90.00
_cell.angle_gamma   90.00
#
_symmetry.space_group_name_H-M   'P 1'
#
loop_
_entity.id
_entity.type
_entity.pdbx_description
1 polymer ?
#
loop_
_entity_poly.entity_id
_entity_poly.type
_entity_poly.pdbx_seq_one_letter_code
_entity_poly.pdbx_strand_id
1 'polypeptide(L)'
;MGMAATWKMTLPGPMLQRGFWLYVWQVETPKGEILYVGRTGDNSSPHATAPYTRMGQHLGFATTQNALRKQLSKRGIDAEDCKAFHLISHGPIYPEIDKNDGADRKVLMERHMPLRNLVGAMEKALAEELAAAGYDVMNEVKWSHPHDAAVWAAVREAFAEHFPRLRNAA
;
A
#
# COMPACT_ATOMS: atom_id res chain seq x y z
N MET A 1 25.18 4.68 -18.57
CA MET A 1 25.31 5.86 -17.70
C MET A 1 24.20 6.83 -18.07
N GLY A 2 23.19 6.98 -17.21
CA GLY A 2 22.17 8.01 -17.38
C GLY A 2 22.82 9.39 -17.20
N MET A 3 22.54 10.32 -18.10
CA MET A 3 22.92 11.72 -17.94
C MET A 3 22.19 12.32 -16.75
N ALA A 4 22.80 13.30 -16.07
CA ALA A 4 22.10 14.07 -15.05
C ALA A 4 20.85 14.73 -15.65
N ALA A 5 19.73 14.64 -14.94
CA ALA A 5 18.45 15.18 -15.38
C ALA A 5 17.65 15.72 -14.18
N THR A 6 16.76 16.67 -14.44
CA THR A 6 15.84 17.20 -13.44
C THR A 6 14.55 16.39 -13.46
N TRP A 7 14.15 15.87 -12.30
CA TRP A 7 12.92 15.09 -12.12
C TRP A 7 11.98 15.80 -11.15
N LYS A 8 10.68 15.72 -11.40
CA LYS A 8 9.64 16.34 -10.56
C LYS A 8 8.66 15.27 -10.08
N MET A 9 8.33 15.34 -8.80
CA MET A 9 7.23 14.60 -8.19
C MET A 9 6.20 15.59 -7.65
N THR A 10 4.92 15.32 -7.88
CA THR A 10 3.82 16.08 -7.31
C THR A 10 3.08 15.21 -6.31
N LEU A 11 2.97 15.69 -5.07
CA LEU A 11 2.38 14.96 -3.96
C LEU A 11 1.20 15.76 -3.39
N PRO A 12 -0.03 15.21 -3.38
CA PRO A 12 -1.15 15.80 -2.66
C PRO A 12 -0.88 15.85 -1.15
N GLY A 13 -1.15 17.00 -0.52
CA GLY A 13 -0.99 17.20 0.93
C GLY A 13 -1.62 16.11 1.81
N PRO A 14 -2.83 15.59 1.50
CA PRO A 14 -3.43 14.50 2.27
C PRO A 14 -2.57 13.23 2.40
N MET A 15 -1.66 12.95 1.46
CA MET A 15 -0.76 11.79 1.54
C MET A 15 0.32 11.90 2.63
N LEU A 16 0.40 13.05 3.32
CA LEU A 16 1.22 13.26 4.52
C LEU A 16 0.48 12.90 5.82
N GLN A 17 -0.84 12.73 5.76
CA GLN A 17 -1.66 12.43 6.94
C GLN A 17 -1.43 10.98 7.40
N ARG A 18 -1.14 10.84 8.70
CA ARG A 18 -0.98 9.54 9.36
C ARG A 18 -2.34 8.87 9.55
N GLY A 19 -2.35 7.55 9.56
CA GLY A 19 -3.56 6.75 9.69
C GLY A 19 -3.44 5.42 8.98
N PHE A 20 -4.56 4.73 8.81
CA PHE A 20 -4.63 3.47 8.10
C PHE A 20 -5.04 3.71 6.65
N TRP A 21 -4.17 3.35 5.72
CA TRP A 21 -4.31 3.58 4.29
C TRP A 21 -4.15 2.26 3.55
N LEU A 22 -4.78 2.16 2.39
CA LEU A 22 -4.44 1.19 1.37
C LEU A 22 -3.74 1.90 0.22
N TYR A 23 -2.80 1.21 -0.41
CA TYR A 23 -2.17 1.72 -1.62
C TYR A 23 -1.81 0.59 -2.58
N VAL A 24 -1.78 0.94 -3.86
CA VAL A 24 -1.24 0.12 -4.93
C VAL A 24 -0.09 0.88 -5.57
N TRP A 25 1.07 0.25 -5.61
CA TRP A 25 2.14 0.63 -6.51
C TRP A 25 1.86 0.03 -7.87
N GLN A 26 1.55 0.87 -8.85
CA GLN A 26 1.50 0.49 -10.26
C GLN A 26 2.87 0.83 -10.86
N VAL A 27 3.61 -0.20 -11.27
CA VAL A 27 4.98 -0.08 -11.76
C VAL A 27 5.02 -0.34 -13.26
N GLU A 28 5.51 0.63 -14.03
CA GLU A 28 5.81 0.45 -15.46
C GLU A 28 7.20 -0.17 -15.60
N THR A 29 7.27 -1.50 -15.72
CA THR A 29 8.55 -2.22 -15.83
C THR A 29 8.92 -2.50 -17.30
N PRO A 30 10.17 -2.87 -17.60
CA PRO A 30 10.56 -3.36 -18.93
C PRO A 30 9.79 -4.62 -19.39
N LYS A 31 9.17 -5.36 -18.46
CA LYS A 31 8.41 -6.59 -18.73
C LYS A 31 6.89 -6.37 -18.76
N GLY A 32 6.44 -5.12 -18.65
CA GLY A 32 5.04 -4.75 -18.56
C GLY A 32 4.65 -4.16 -17.19
N GLU A 33 3.36 -3.92 -17.02
CA GLU A 33 2.80 -3.43 -15.77
C GLU A 33 2.82 -4.50 -14.69
N ILE A 34 3.26 -4.13 -13.48
CA ILE A 34 3.19 -4.99 -12.29
C ILE A 34 2.68 -4.18 -11.12
N LEU A 35 1.79 -4.78 -10.32
CA LEU A 35 1.17 -4.15 -9.15
C LEU A 35 1.76 -4.70 -7.85
N TYR A 36 1.96 -3.84 -6.86
CA TYR A 36 2.19 -4.23 -5.46
C TYR A 36 1.10 -3.58 -4.61
N VAL A 37 0.39 -4.40 -3.83
CA VAL A 37 -0.64 -3.92 -2.91
C VAL A 37 -0.05 -3.83 -1.51
N GLY A 38 -0.28 -2.72 -0.84
CA GLY A 38 0.21 -2.51 0.51
C GLY A 38 -0.74 -1.68 1.35
N ARG A 39 -0.40 -1.60 2.64
CA ARG A 39 -1.10 -0.74 3.59
C ARG A 39 -0.18 -0.02 4.57
N THR A 40 -0.77 0.93 5.29
CA THR A 40 -0.23 1.45 6.54
C THR A 40 -0.99 0.83 7.72
N GLY A 41 -0.40 0.88 8.92
CA GLY A 41 -0.89 0.15 10.09
C GLY A 41 -0.04 -1.09 10.37
N ASP A 42 1.17 -0.85 10.88
CA ASP A 42 2.19 -1.90 11.04
C ASP A 42 1.80 -2.96 12.08
N ASN A 43 2.39 -4.14 11.95
CA ASN A 43 2.21 -5.23 12.93
C ASN A 43 2.98 -4.99 14.23
N SER A 44 4.05 -4.19 14.16
CA SER A 44 5.02 -3.97 15.24
C SER A 44 4.96 -2.57 15.83
N SER A 45 4.01 -1.73 15.42
CA SER A 45 3.87 -0.35 15.91
C SER A 45 2.40 0.03 15.99
N PRO A 46 1.97 0.70 17.08
CA PRO A 46 0.60 1.20 17.21
C PRO A 46 0.35 2.50 16.43
N HIS A 47 1.34 2.93 15.64
CA HIS A 47 1.36 4.24 15.00
C HIS A 47 1.32 4.07 13.48
N ALA A 48 0.11 4.01 12.94
CA ALA A 48 -0.12 3.88 11.50
C ALA A 48 0.41 5.12 10.77
N THR A 49 1.36 4.92 9.85
CA THR A 49 2.07 6.00 9.16
C THR A 49 1.31 6.53 7.94
N ALA A 50 1.86 7.54 7.26
CA ALA A 50 1.33 8.07 6.00
C ALA A 50 1.89 7.32 4.77
N PRO A 51 1.18 7.30 3.62
CA PRO A 51 1.68 6.70 2.38
C PRO A 51 3.01 7.28 1.92
N TYR A 52 3.21 8.60 2.06
CA TYR A 52 4.47 9.26 1.69
C TYR A 52 5.68 8.67 2.43
N THR A 53 5.53 8.33 3.73
CA THR A 53 6.61 7.69 4.49
C THR A 53 6.95 6.31 3.93
N ARG A 54 5.95 5.55 3.48
CA ARG A 54 6.14 4.23 2.88
C ARG A 54 6.76 4.30 1.50
N MET A 55 6.50 5.39 0.78
CA MET A 55 6.98 5.60 -0.58
C MET A 55 8.50 5.45 -0.68
N GLY A 56 9.25 6.20 0.15
CA GLY A 56 10.72 6.13 0.16
C GLY A 56 11.26 4.82 0.74
N GLN A 57 10.57 4.24 1.71
CA GLN A 57 10.97 2.99 2.38
C GLN A 57 10.98 1.81 1.40
N HIS A 58 9.89 1.62 0.65
CA HIS A 58 9.68 0.46 -0.22
C HIS A 58 10.70 0.33 -1.36
N LEU A 59 11.20 1.45 -1.87
CA LEU A 59 12.19 1.52 -2.95
C LEU A 59 13.64 1.70 -2.44
N GLY A 60 13.81 1.96 -1.15
CA GLY A 60 15.12 2.14 -0.53
C GLY A 60 15.96 0.86 -0.48
N PHE A 61 17.15 0.98 0.10
CA PHE A 61 18.08 -0.14 0.27
C PHE A 61 18.04 -0.77 1.67
N ALA A 62 17.34 -0.14 2.62
CA ALA A 62 17.17 -0.67 3.96
C ALA A 62 16.41 -2.00 3.92
N THR A 63 17.09 -3.08 4.31
CA THR A 63 16.60 -4.46 4.14
C THR A 63 15.29 -4.75 4.88
N THR A 64 14.99 -3.99 5.93
CA THR A 64 13.76 -4.13 6.72
C THR A 64 12.57 -3.37 6.14
N GLN A 65 12.78 -2.55 5.10
CA GLN A 65 11.80 -1.58 4.61
C GLN A 65 11.61 -1.60 3.09
N ASN A 66 12.46 -2.32 2.35
CA ASN A 66 12.52 -2.32 0.88
C ASN A 66 11.67 -3.40 0.19
N ALA A 67 10.44 -3.61 0.63
CA ALA A 67 9.63 -4.74 0.16
C ALA A 67 9.38 -4.71 -1.36
N LEU A 68 9.04 -3.54 -1.92
CA LEU A 68 8.82 -3.38 -3.37
C LEU A 68 10.08 -3.70 -4.18
N ARG A 69 11.22 -3.10 -3.81
CA ARG A 69 12.51 -3.38 -4.48
C ARG A 69 12.83 -4.88 -4.46
N LYS A 70 12.65 -5.55 -3.32
CA LYS A 70 12.88 -6.99 -3.20
C LYS A 70 11.99 -7.82 -4.12
N GLN A 71 10.72 -7.44 -4.27
CA GLN A 71 9.79 -8.16 -5.16
C GLN A 71 10.17 -7.97 -6.63
N LEU A 72 10.58 -6.76 -7.02
CA LEU A 72 11.11 -6.49 -8.38
C LEU A 72 12.37 -7.32 -8.65
N SER A 73 13.34 -7.32 -7.74
CA SER A 73 14.58 -8.09 -7.91
C SER A 73 14.32 -9.60 -8.00
N LYS A 74 13.36 -10.15 -7.25
CA LYS A 74 12.95 -11.57 -7.38
C LYS A 74 12.41 -11.92 -8.76
N ARG A 75 11.87 -10.93 -9.48
CA ARG A 75 11.39 -11.06 -10.87
C ARG A 75 12.47 -10.69 -11.89
N GLY A 76 13.71 -10.49 -11.45
CA GLY A 76 14.84 -10.08 -12.29
C GLY A 76 14.60 -8.72 -12.95
N ILE A 77 14.10 -7.76 -12.16
CA ILE A 77 13.86 -6.38 -12.58
C ILE A 77 14.60 -5.48 -11.57
N ASP A 78 15.49 -4.64 -12.06
CA ASP A 78 16.10 -3.58 -11.25
C ASP A 78 15.14 -2.39 -11.19
N ALA A 79 14.99 -1.79 -10.00
CA ALA A 79 14.06 -0.70 -9.78
C ALA A 79 14.42 0.52 -10.63
N GLU A 80 15.71 0.74 -10.85
CA GLU A 80 16.28 1.82 -11.67
C GLU A 80 15.96 1.67 -13.17
N ASP A 81 15.63 0.46 -13.64
CA ASP A 81 15.24 0.20 -15.03
C ASP A 81 13.73 0.38 -15.27
N CYS A 82 12.95 0.58 -14.20
CA CYS A 82 11.52 0.84 -14.32
C CYS A 82 11.27 2.26 -14.84
N LYS A 83 10.32 2.40 -15.76
CA LYS A 83 9.99 3.66 -16.40
C LYS A 83 9.27 4.62 -15.47
N ALA A 84 8.35 4.11 -14.64
CA ALA A 84 7.56 4.91 -13.72
C ALA A 84 7.06 4.09 -12.53
N PHE A 85 6.82 4.78 -11.43
CA PHE A 85 6.19 4.26 -10.22
C PHE A 85 5.02 5.17 -9.85
N HIS A 86 3.80 4.64 -9.90
CA HIS A 86 2.60 5.36 -9.49
C HIS A 86 2.14 4.82 -8.13
N LEU A 87 2.03 5.69 -7.12
CA LEU A 87 1.53 5.33 -5.80
C LEU A 87 0.07 5.77 -5.66
N ILE A 88 -0.85 4.88 -6.02
CA ILE A 88 -2.30 5.12 -5.87
C ILE A 88 -2.66 4.79 -4.43
N SER A 89 -3.05 5.79 -3.63
CA SER A 89 -3.36 5.62 -2.21
C SER A 89 -4.78 6.06 -1.90
N HIS A 90 -5.48 5.29 -1.07
CA HIS A 90 -6.82 5.59 -0.58
C HIS A 90 -6.82 5.65 0.95
N GLY A 91 -7.29 6.77 1.51
CA GLY A 91 -7.42 6.94 2.95
C GLY A 91 -7.24 8.39 3.45
N PRO A 92 -6.95 8.55 4.76
CA PRO A 92 -6.93 7.47 5.74
C PRO A 92 -8.33 6.86 5.89
N ILE A 93 -8.45 5.54 5.80
CA ILE A 93 -9.69 4.80 6.02
C ILE A 93 -10.08 4.90 7.50
N TYR A 94 -9.07 4.82 8.38
CA TYR A 94 -9.22 5.06 9.81
C TYR A 94 -8.10 6.00 10.28
N PRO A 95 -8.36 6.85 11.29
CA PRO A 95 -7.33 7.71 11.87
C PRO A 95 -6.24 6.88 12.57
N GLU A 96 -5.09 7.50 12.78
CA GLU A 96 -4.05 6.93 13.64
C GLU A 96 -4.52 6.86 15.09
N ILE A 97 -4.04 5.88 15.86
CA ILE A 97 -4.17 5.89 17.32
C ILE A 97 -3.23 6.97 17.89
N ASP A 98 -3.85 8.04 18.42
CA ASP A 98 -3.15 9.18 19.00
C ASP A 98 -2.33 8.78 20.26
N LYS A 99 -1.17 9.41 20.44
CA LYS A 99 -0.29 9.29 21.60
C LYS A 99 -0.65 10.28 22.72
N ASN A 100 -1.48 11.28 22.42
CA ASN A 100 -1.67 12.44 23.29
C ASN A 100 -2.47 12.15 24.57
N ASP A 101 -3.00 10.95 24.75
CA ASP A 101 -3.73 10.54 25.95
C ASP A 101 -2.83 9.93 27.04
N GLY A 102 -1.52 9.83 26.81
CA GLY A 102 -0.56 9.29 27.76
C GLY A 102 -0.66 7.77 27.98
N ALA A 103 -1.41 7.06 27.13
CA ALA A 103 -1.53 5.61 27.22
C ALA A 103 -0.19 4.92 26.92
N ASP A 104 0.07 3.81 27.61
CA ASP A 104 1.25 3.01 27.34
C ASP A 104 1.16 2.30 25.97
N ARG A 105 2.30 1.80 25.50
CA ARG A 105 2.40 1.12 24.22
C ARG A 105 1.46 -0.08 24.08
N LYS A 106 1.19 -0.81 25.17
CA LYS A 106 0.35 -2.01 25.13
C LYS A 106 -1.11 -1.61 24.87
N VAL A 107 -1.61 -0.63 25.60
CA VAL A 107 -2.96 -0.08 25.40
C VAL A 107 -3.13 0.49 23.99
N LEU A 108 -2.12 1.22 23.50
CA LEU A 108 -2.13 1.75 22.13
C LEU A 108 -2.18 0.63 21.08
N MET A 109 -1.44 -0.46 21.29
CA MET A 109 -1.48 -1.64 20.41
C MET A 109 -2.84 -2.33 20.44
N GLU A 110 -3.47 -2.48 21.60
CA GLU A 110 -4.80 -3.08 21.74
C GLU A 110 -5.87 -2.30 20.96
N ARG A 111 -5.75 -0.96 20.89
CA ARG A 111 -6.63 -0.11 20.07
C ARG A 111 -6.29 -0.13 18.59
N HIS A 112 -5.01 -0.28 18.25
CA HIS A 112 -4.52 -0.34 16.87
C HIS A 112 -4.88 -1.65 16.17
N MET A 113 -4.82 -2.77 16.89
CA MET A 113 -4.98 -4.12 16.34
C MET A 113 -6.30 -4.34 15.60
N PRO A 114 -7.48 -3.92 16.13
CA PRO A 114 -8.75 -4.05 15.40
C PRO A 114 -8.74 -3.35 14.05
N LEU A 115 -8.27 -2.09 14.00
CA LEU A 115 -8.18 -1.31 12.76
C LEU A 115 -7.16 -1.92 11.78
N ARG A 116 -6.01 -2.35 12.31
CA ARG A 116 -4.99 -3.09 11.56
C ARG A 116 -5.57 -4.38 10.96
N ASN A 117 -6.44 -5.09 11.67
CA ASN A 117 -7.07 -6.32 11.18
C ASN A 117 -8.05 -6.04 10.03
N LEU A 118 -8.88 -5.00 10.15
CA LEU A 118 -9.81 -4.60 9.10
C LEU A 118 -9.07 -4.19 7.82
N VAL A 119 -8.06 -3.31 7.93
CA VAL A 119 -7.30 -2.85 6.75
C VAL A 119 -6.41 -3.94 6.16
N GLY A 120 -5.88 -4.86 6.97
CA GLY A 120 -5.16 -6.04 6.44
C GLY A 120 -6.08 -6.99 5.68
N ALA A 121 -7.34 -7.10 6.08
CA ALA A 121 -8.33 -7.90 5.37
C ALA A 121 -8.71 -7.26 4.02
N MET A 122 -8.82 -5.93 3.98
CA MET A 122 -9.03 -5.19 2.72
C MET A 122 -7.79 -5.19 1.81
N GLU A 123 -6.58 -5.14 2.36
CA GLU A 123 -5.33 -5.30 1.59
C GLU A 123 -5.29 -6.64 0.87
N LYS A 124 -5.68 -7.72 1.56
CA LYS A 124 -5.81 -9.04 0.96
C LYS A 124 -6.90 -9.08 -0.12
N ALA A 125 -8.10 -8.58 0.19
CA ALA A 125 -9.20 -8.54 -0.77
C ALA A 125 -8.80 -7.79 -2.05
N LEU A 126 -8.16 -6.62 -1.92
CA LEU A 126 -7.69 -5.84 -3.06
C LEU A 126 -6.65 -6.60 -3.90
N ALA A 127 -5.69 -7.26 -3.26
CA ALA A 127 -4.68 -8.05 -3.97
C ALA A 127 -5.31 -9.23 -4.74
N GLU A 128 -6.24 -9.95 -4.10
CA GLU A 128 -6.93 -11.10 -4.70
C GLU A 128 -7.86 -10.66 -5.84
N GLU A 129 -8.64 -9.61 -5.66
CA GLU A 129 -9.56 -9.11 -6.69
C GLU A 129 -8.82 -8.49 -7.88
N LEU A 130 -7.72 -7.77 -7.67
CA LEU A 130 -6.86 -7.29 -8.77
C LEU A 130 -6.28 -8.46 -9.57
N ALA A 131 -5.79 -9.50 -8.89
CA ALA A 131 -5.28 -10.69 -9.55
C ALA A 131 -6.38 -11.42 -10.33
N ALA A 132 -7.57 -11.58 -9.74
CA ALA A 132 -8.72 -12.20 -10.40
C ALA A 132 -9.21 -11.40 -11.62
N ALA A 133 -9.11 -10.07 -11.58
CA ALA A 133 -9.39 -9.19 -12.71
C ALA A 133 -8.30 -9.21 -13.82
N GLY A 134 -7.24 -10.02 -13.64
CA GLY A 134 -6.19 -10.22 -14.63
C GLY A 134 -5.05 -9.20 -14.57
N TYR A 135 -4.87 -8.50 -13.45
CA TYR A 135 -3.66 -7.71 -13.21
C TYR A 135 -2.53 -8.59 -12.64
N ASP A 136 -1.28 -8.28 -12.99
CA ASP A 136 -0.12 -8.97 -12.42
C ASP A 136 0.24 -8.37 -11.05
N VAL A 137 -0.26 -9.01 -9.99
CA VAL A 137 0.01 -8.60 -8.60
C VAL A 137 1.21 -9.38 -8.04
N MET A 138 2.24 -8.67 -7.59
CA MET A 138 3.53 -9.28 -7.24
C MET A 138 3.62 -9.83 -5.82
N ASN A 139 2.82 -9.35 -4.89
CA ASN A 139 2.87 -9.76 -3.49
C ASN A 139 1.66 -10.61 -3.10
N GLU A 140 1.93 -11.66 -2.34
CA GLU A 140 0.90 -12.46 -1.67
C GLU A 140 0.62 -11.84 -0.28
N VAL A 141 -0.65 -11.57 0.02
CA VAL A 141 -1.07 -11.00 1.30
C VAL A 141 -1.71 -12.09 2.15
N LYS A 142 -0.98 -12.59 3.14
CA LYS A 142 -1.47 -13.63 4.06
C LYS A 142 -2.22 -12.99 5.23
N TRP A 143 -3.54 -12.99 5.14
CA TRP A 143 -4.43 -12.47 6.18
C TRP A 143 -5.69 -13.33 6.33
N SER A 144 -6.19 -13.49 7.56
CA SER A 144 -7.33 -14.36 7.86
C SER A 144 -8.51 -13.66 8.54
N HIS A 145 -8.34 -12.40 8.95
CA HIS A 145 -9.43 -11.64 9.56
C HIS A 145 -10.44 -11.19 8.50
N PRO A 146 -11.73 -11.02 8.86
CA PRO A 146 -12.72 -10.44 7.96
C PRO A 146 -12.51 -8.92 7.80
N HIS A 147 -12.96 -8.38 6.66
CA HIS A 147 -13.12 -6.94 6.46
C HIS A 147 -14.57 -6.53 6.67
N ASP A 148 -14.80 -5.22 6.87
CA ASP A 148 -16.13 -4.63 6.83
C ASP A 148 -16.59 -4.52 5.37
N ALA A 149 -17.68 -5.18 5.00
CA ALA A 149 -18.15 -5.26 3.62
C ALA A 149 -18.59 -3.90 3.05
N ALA A 150 -19.17 -3.02 3.88
CA ALA A 150 -19.63 -1.71 3.44
C ALA A 150 -18.44 -0.77 3.18
N VAL A 151 -17.46 -0.78 4.09
CA VAL A 151 -16.21 -0.02 3.89
C VAL A 151 -15.43 -0.57 2.71
N TRP A 152 -15.36 -1.91 2.57
CA TRP A 152 -14.68 -2.55 1.45
C TRP A 152 -15.29 -2.15 0.10
N ALA A 153 -16.62 -2.15 -0.03
CA ALA A 153 -17.28 -1.75 -1.27
C ALA A 153 -16.87 -0.34 -1.72
N ALA A 154 -16.85 0.64 -0.80
CA ALA A 154 -16.43 2.00 -1.11
C ALA A 154 -14.95 2.10 -1.51
N VAL A 155 -14.08 1.38 -0.80
CA VAL A 155 -12.64 1.31 -1.10
C VAL A 155 -12.40 0.69 -2.48
N ARG A 156 -13.08 -0.43 -2.77
CA ARG A 156 -12.99 -1.13 -4.05
C ARG A 156 -13.41 -0.24 -5.21
N GLU A 157 -14.53 0.47 -5.08
CA GLU A 157 -14.99 1.41 -6.12
C GLU A 157 -13.98 2.54 -6.37
N ALA A 158 -13.36 3.08 -5.32
CA ALA A 158 -12.32 4.11 -5.46
C ALA A 158 -11.09 3.58 -6.23
N PHE A 159 -10.65 2.34 -5.95
CA PHE A 159 -9.57 1.74 -6.73
C PHE A 159 -9.99 1.38 -8.15
N ALA A 160 -11.26 1.05 -8.39
CA ALA A 160 -11.78 0.73 -9.71
C ALA A 160 -11.77 1.93 -10.69
N GLU A 161 -11.66 3.16 -10.20
CA GLU A 161 -11.39 4.34 -11.03
C GLU A 161 -10.00 4.28 -11.70
N HIS A 162 -9.02 3.70 -11.02
CA HIS A 162 -7.66 3.52 -11.52
C HIS A 162 -7.42 2.14 -12.15
N PHE A 163 -8.19 1.14 -11.71
CA PHE A 163 -8.11 -0.26 -12.18
C PHE A 163 -9.47 -0.73 -12.71
N PRO A 164 -9.90 -0.30 -13.91
CA PRO A 164 -11.27 -0.50 -14.39
C PRO A 164 -11.71 -1.97 -14.50
N ARG A 165 -10.79 -2.92 -14.66
CA ARG A 165 -11.15 -4.35 -14.71
C ARG A 165 -11.72 -4.86 -13.39
N LEU A 166 -11.47 -4.16 -12.28
CA LEU A 166 -12.14 -4.47 -11.00
C LEU A 166 -13.66 -4.36 -11.12
N ARG A 167 -14.22 -3.45 -11.94
CA ARG A 167 -15.68 -3.34 -12.12
C ARG A 167 -16.30 -4.57 -12.77
N ASN A 168 -15.52 -5.33 -13.53
CA ASN A 168 -15.97 -6.48 -14.30
C ASN A 168 -15.67 -7.81 -13.59
N ALA A 169 -14.89 -7.79 -12.52
CA ALA A 169 -14.66 -8.95 -11.66
C ALA A 169 -15.85 -9.08 -10.71
N ALA A 170 -16.81 -9.92 -11.09
CA ALA A 170 -17.96 -10.33 -10.29
C ALA A 170 -17.79 -11.79 -9.86
#